data_AF-A0A015J816-F1
#
_entry.id   AF-A0A015J816-F1
#
_cell.length_a   1.000
_cell.length_b   1.000
_cell.length_c   1.000
_cell.angle_alpha   90.00
_cell.angle_beta   90.00
_cell.angle_gamma   90.00
#
_symmetry.space_group_name_H-M   'P 1'
#
loop_
_entity.id
_entity.type
_entity.pdbx_description
1 polymer ?
#
loop_
_entity_poly.entity_id
_entity_poly.type
_entity_poly.pdbx_seq_one_letter_code
_entity_poly.pdbx_strand_id
1 'polypeptide(L)'
;MHFQSDMQKNQKIGLPPIKLRLLDMDEPFSKLVTGKSGSGKTNLLRNLVLGDKDEYVQEGEEGGSRYIKCNDLIVCGYYPDEPKWGYVRYIYNMIAKDPKAPFYEDISFRYISPERIPSTRAFSPERSTLIIFEDLCLAPKHIQNRISQFFGNGRH
;
A
#
# COMPACT_ATOMS: atom_id res chain seq x y z
N MET A 1 -20.50 16.93 17.99
CA MET A 1 -20.05 15.55 18.27
C MET A 1 -18.55 15.61 18.44
N HIS A 2 -18.08 15.29 19.64
CA HIS A 2 -16.68 15.47 20.04
C HIS A 2 -15.93 14.17 19.66
N PHE A 3 -15.00 14.25 18.69
CA PHE A 3 -14.07 13.16 18.43
C PHE A 3 -13.00 13.19 19.52
N GLN A 4 -13.20 12.41 20.58
CA GLN A 4 -12.11 12.06 21.50
C GLN A 4 -11.21 11.06 20.77
N SER A 5 -10.05 11.53 20.32
CA SER A 5 -8.97 10.68 19.86
C SER A 5 -8.29 10.06 21.07
N ASP A 6 -8.62 8.80 21.37
CA ASP A 6 -7.79 7.99 22.25
C ASP A 6 -6.47 7.66 21.54
N MET A 7 -5.56 8.64 21.55
CA MET A 7 -4.16 8.39 21.26
C MET A 7 -3.59 7.54 22.39
N GLN A 8 -3.70 6.21 22.26
CA GLN A 8 -2.80 5.32 22.97
C GLN A 8 -1.38 5.70 22.56
N LYS A 9 -0.68 6.39 23.48
CA LYS A 9 0.77 6.53 23.47
C LYS A 9 1.37 5.13 23.56
N ASN A 10 1.53 4.47 22.42
CA ASN A 10 2.44 3.34 22.34
C ASN A 10 3.83 3.90 22.67
N GLN A 11 4.32 3.53 23.85
CA GLN A 11 5.73 3.67 24.18
C GLN A 11 6.50 3.04 23.02
N LYS A 12 7.25 3.86 22.28
CA LYS A 12 8.24 3.40 21.29
C LYS A 12 9.20 2.49 22.06
N ILE A 13 8.94 1.19 22.04
CA ILE A 13 9.98 0.20 22.32
C ILE A 13 11.05 0.56 21.30
N GLY A 14 12.25 0.92 21.78
CA GLY A 14 13.40 1.33 20.98
C GLY A 14 13.98 0.22 20.10
N LEU A 15 13.10 -0.63 19.54
CA LEU A 15 13.41 -1.49 18.44
C LEU A 15 13.64 -0.57 17.23
N PRO A 16 14.82 -0.64 16.59
CA PRO A 16 15.00 0.06 15.33
C PRO A 16 13.88 -0.38 14.39
N PRO A 17 13.29 0.53 13.58
CA PRO A 17 12.34 0.14 12.57
C PRO A 17 12.97 -1.00 11.76
N ILE A 18 12.21 -2.08 11.54
CA ILE A 18 12.68 -3.20 10.72
C ILE A 18 13.03 -2.61 9.36
N LYS A 19 14.32 -2.47 9.10
CA LYS A 19 14.85 -1.96 7.85
C LYS A 19 14.81 -3.11 6.86
N LEU A 20 13.65 -3.32 6.25
CA LEU A 20 13.51 -4.26 5.15
C LEU A 20 14.30 -3.66 3.96
N ARG A 21 15.51 -4.16 3.73
CA ARG A 21 16.25 -3.84 2.52
C ARG A 21 15.64 -4.64 1.37
N LEU A 22 14.75 -3.99 0.62
CA LEU A 22 14.40 -4.42 -0.74
C LEU A 22 15.45 -3.80 -1.64
N LEU A 23 16.35 -4.61 -2.20
CA LEU A 23 17.36 -4.16 -3.16
C LEU A 23 16.73 -4.17 -4.55
N ASP A 24 16.91 -3.07 -5.30
CA ASP A 24 16.50 -2.83 -6.69
C ASP A 24 15.35 -3.71 -7.21
N MET A 25 14.14 -3.22 -6.99
CA MET A 25 12.90 -3.79 -7.52
C MET A 25 12.58 -3.18 -8.90
N ASP A 26 13.58 -3.04 -9.77
CA ASP A 26 13.38 -2.52 -11.14
C ASP A 26 12.66 -3.54 -12.04
N GLU A 27 12.66 -4.82 -11.64
CA GLU A 27 11.90 -5.88 -12.30
C GLU A 27 10.56 -6.16 -11.60
N PRO A 28 9.53 -6.61 -12.35
CA PRO A 28 8.27 -7.04 -11.77
C PRO A 28 8.48 -8.14 -10.73
N PHE A 29 7.91 -7.95 -9.54
CA PHE A 29 7.99 -8.93 -8.47
C PHE A 29 6.63 -9.23 -7.88
N SER A 30 6.53 -10.36 -7.20
CA SER A 30 5.35 -10.73 -6.42
C SER A 30 5.79 -11.23 -5.06
N LYS A 31 5.11 -10.79 -4.00
CA LYS A 31 5.43 -11.18 -2.62
C LYS A 31 4.18 -11.61 -1.88
N LEU A 32 4.24 -12.78 -1.24
CA LEU A 32 3.21 -13.26 -0.34
C LEU A 32 3.55 -12.86 1.11
N VAL A 33 2.61 -12.23 1.80
CA VAL A 33 2.70 -11.91 3.23
C VAL A 33 1.62 -12.70 3.97
N THR A 34 2.03 -13.64 4.82
CA THR A 34 1.12 -14.49 5.60
C THR A 34 1.56 -14.56 7.07
N GLY A 35 0.62 -14.89 7.96
CA GLY A 35 0.85 -14.94 9.40
C GLY A 35 -0.45 -14.91 10.20
N LYS A 36 -0.39 -15.32 11.47
CA LYS A 36 -1.56 -15.31 12.37
C LYS A 36 -2.03 -13.88 12.70
N SER A 37 -3.23 -13.75 13.28
CA SER A 37 -3.68 -12.46 13.80
C SER A 37 -2.68 -11.88 14.80
N GLY A 38 -2.52 -10.56 14.82
CA GLY A 38 -1.55 -9.87 15.67
C GLY A 38 -0.08 -9.96 15.22
N SER A 39 0.24 -10.66 14.12
CA SER A 39 1.64 -10.83 13.67
C SER A 39 2.26 -9.58 12.99
N GLY A 40 1.59 -8.42 13.04
CA GLY A 40 2.10 -7.17 12.47
C GLY A 40 2.02 -7.03 10.94
N LYS A 41 1.32 -7.92 10.21
CA LYS A 41 1.19 -7.84 8.73
C LYS A 41 0.67 -6.48 8.24
N THR A 42 -0.32 -5.93 8.94
CA THR A 42 -0.87 -4.60 8.63
C THR A 42 0.18 -3.52 8.74
N ASN A 43 0.99 -3.54 9.81
CA ASN A 43 2.07 -2.58 9.99
C ASN A 43 3.14 -2.77 8.92
N LEU A 44 3.45 -4.02 8.55
CA LEU A 44 4.39 -4.29 7.46
C LEU A 44 3.88 -3.71 6.13
N LEU A 45 2.63 -3.99 5.74
CA LEU A 45 2.05 -3.47 4.48
C LEU A 45 1.96 -1.94 4.48
N ARG A 46 1.51 -1.33 5.58
CA ARG A 46 1.49 0.12 5.74
C ARG A 46 2.88 0.72 5.58
N ASN A 47 3.86 0.18 6.30
CA ASN A 47 5.23 0.65 6.22
C ASN A 47 5.76 0.50 4.80
N LEU A 48 5.49 -0.62 4.11
CA LEU A 48 5.93 -0.78 2.72
C LEU A 48 5.41 0.32 1.78
N VAL A 49 4.16 0.74 1.93
CA VAL A 49 3.53 1.71 1.02
C VAL A 49 3.63 3.17 1.45
N LEU A 50 3.97 3.45 2.71
CA LEU A 50 4.17 4.81 3.23
C LEU A 50 5.62 5.11 3.62
N GLY A 51 6.38 4.12 4.07
CA GLY A 51 7.72 4.29 4.63
C GLY A 51 7.73 5.29 5.77
N ASP A 52 8.61 6.29 5.70
CA ASP A 52 8.64 7.46 6.58
C ASP A 52 7.94 8.69 5.96
N LYS A 53 7.38 8.56 4.75
CA LYS A 53 6.71 9.66 4.02
C LYS A 53 5.55 10.27 4.81
N ASP A 54 4.84 9.49 5.61
CA ASP A 54 3.70 9.99 6.39
C ASP A 54 4.11 10.94 7.52
N GLU A 55 5.34 10.83 8.06
CA GLU A 55 5.89 11.77 9.03
C GLU A 55 6.13 13.14 8.36
N TYR A 56 6.83 13.16 7.22
CA TYR A 56 7.12 14.39 6.46
C TYR A 56 5.84 15.09 5.94
N VAL A 57 4.84 14.32 5.50
CA VAL A 57 3.53 14.86 5.09
C VAL A 57 2.81 15.55 6.26
N GLN A 58 2.95 15.03 7.48
CA GLN A 58 2.34 15.63 8.67
C GLN A 58 3.09 16.88 9.15
N GLU A 59 4.41 16.87 9.05
CA GLU A 59 5.27 18.00 9.41
C GLU A 59 5.27 19.10 8.35
N GLY A 60 4.83 18.79 7.14
CA GLY A 60 4.77 19.73 6.03
C GLY A 60 6.12 19.97 5.37
N GLU A 61 7.06 19.04 5.53
CA GLU A 61 8.46 19.19 5.12
C GLU A 61 8.75 18.48 3.78
N GLU A 62 9.85 18.90 3.14
CA GLU A 62 10.38 18.19 1.98
C GLU A 62 11.06 16.89 2.44
N GLY A 63 10.88 15.84 1.64
CA GLY A 63 11.54 14.56 1.87
C GLY A 63 10.56 13.43 2.17
N GLY A 64 11.01 12.53 3.04
CA GLY A 64 10.39 11.24 3.27
C GLY A 64 10.46 10.31 2.06
N SER A 65 10.28 9.03 2.31
CA SER A 65 10.42 7.97 1.33
C SER A 65 9.42 6.86 1.59
N ARG A 66 8.86 6.32 0.51
CA ARG A 66 8.10 5.06 0.54
C ARG A 66 9.08 3.92 0.28
N TYR A 67 8.97 2.82 1.01
CA TYR A 67 9.85 1.67 0.77
C TYR A 67 9.60 1.01 -0.58
N ILE A 68 8.34 0.93 -1.02
CA ILE A 68 7.98 0.55 -2.39
C ILE A 68 7.52 1.81 -3.13
N LYS A 69 8.36 2.29 -4.04
CA LYS A 69 7.98 3.36 -4.96
C LYS A 69 7.05 2.78 -6.02
N CYS A 70 5.85 3.35 -6.11
CA CYS A 70 4.89 3.09 -7.18
C CYS A 70 4.12 4.37 -7.49
N ASN A 71 3.71 4.55 -8.73
CA ASN A 71 2.81 5.64 -9.13
C ASN A 71 1.38 5.33 -8.69
N ASP A 72 0.91 4.11 -8.92
CA ASP A 72 -0.48 3.73 -8.64
C ASP A 72 -0.54 2.58 -7.62
N LEU A 73 -1.17 2.82 -6.47
CA LEU A 73 -1.47 1.80 -5.47
C LEU A 73 -2.92 1.35 -5.59
N ILE A 74 -3.12 0.06 -5.84
CA ILE A 74 -4.43 -0.58 -5.89
C ILE A 74 -4.53 -1.61 -4.77
N VAL A 75 -5.52 -1.45 -3.90
CA VAL A 75 -5.85 -2.46 -2.90
C VAL A 75 -7.10 -3.20 -3.36
N CYS A 76 -7.01 -4.52 -3.43
CA CYS A 76 -8.10 -5.39 -3.82
C CYS A 76 -8.52 -6.26 -2.64
N GLY A 77 -9.73 -6.05 -2.14
CA GLY A 77 -10.26 -6.76 -0.97
C GLY A 77 -11.76 -6.56 -0.81
N TYR A 78 -12.36 -7.21 0.19
CA TYR A 78 -13.79 -7.14 0.44
C TYR A 78 -14.21 -6.00 1.40
N TYR A 79 -13.26 -5.40 2.12
CA TYR A 79 -13.52 -4.50 3.25
C TYR A 79 -12.86 -3.13 3.04
N PRO A 80 -13.41 -2.26 2.17
CA PRO A 80 -12.81 -0.96 1.83
C PRO A 80 -12.71 0.03 3.01
N ASP A 81 -13.51 -0.18 4.04
CA ASP A 81 -13.67 0.72 5.18
C ASP A 81 -12.79 0.33 6.37
N GLU A 82 -11.90 -0.66 6.21
CA GLU A 82 -10.94 -0.99 7.26
C GLU A 82 -10.05 0.21 7.59
N PRO A 83 -9.87 0.56 8.88
CA PRO A 83 -9.17 1.77 9.29
C PRO A 83 -7.76 1.93 8.69
N LYS A 84 -7.05 0.82 8.48
CA LYS A 84 -5.70 0.81 7.89
C LYS A 84 -5.67 1.38 6.47
N TRP A 85 -6.66 1.04 5.64
CA TRP A 85 -6.76 1.55 4.27
C TRP A 85 -7.35 2.95 4.22
N GLY A 86 -8.22 3.29 5.18
CA GLY A 86 -8.64 4.67 5.40
C GLY A 86 -7.45 5.58 5.65
N TYR A 87 -6.51 5.17 6.51
CA TYR A 87 -5.31 5.94 6.80
C TYR A 87 -4.35 6.02 5.60
N VAL A 88 -4.07 4.90 4.91
CA VAL A 88 -3.22 4.92 3.70
C VAL A 88 -3.83 5.83 2.63
N ARG A 89 -5.14 5.74 2.39
CA ARG A 89 -5.86 6.61 1.44
C ARG A 89 -5.73 8.07 1.82
N TYR A 90 -5.88 8.40 3.11
CA TYR A 90 -5.73 9.77 3.60
C TYR A 90 -4.34 10.34 3.28
N ILE A 91 -3.27 9.61 3.58
CA ILE A 91 -1.89 10.06 3.30
C ILE A 91 -1.64 10.17 1.79
N TYR A 92 -2.04 9.18 0.98
CA TYR A 92 -1.90 9.27 -0.48
C TYR A 92 -2.63 10.49 -1.06
N ASN A 93 -3.84 10.77 -0.57
CA ASN A 93 -4.59 11.96 -0.98
C ASN A 93 -3.87 13.24 -0.58
N MET A 94 -3.18 13.30 0.56
CA MET A 94 -2.38 14.46 0.95
C MET A 94 -1.18 14.64 0.03
N ILE A 95 -0.43 13.57 -0.24
CA ILE A 95 0.76 13.60 -1.11
C ILE A 95 0.39 14.09 -2.51
N ALA A 96 -0.70 13.59 -3.09
CA ALA A 96 -1.11 13.91 -4.46
C ALA A 96 -1.93 15.21 -4.60
N LYS A 97 -2.22 15.91 -3.48
CA LYS A 97 -3.21 17.01 -3.47
C LYS A 97 -2.75 18.26 -4.22
N ASP A 98 -1.52 18.70 -3.98
CA ASP A 98 -1.00 19.97 -4.47
C ASP A 98 0.39 19.78 -5.07
N PRO A 99 0.57 19.94 -6.40
CA PRO A 99 1.86 19.88 -7.07
C PRO A 99 2.93 20.83 -6.54
N LYS A 100 2.55 21.84 -5.75
CA LYS A 100 3.47 22.81 -5.13
C LYS A 100 3.90 22.41 -3.72
N ALA A 101 3.30 21.37 -3.14
CA ALA A 101 3.68 20.90 -1.82
C ALA A 101 5.09 20.29 -1.84
N PRO A 102 5.91 20.51 -0.79
CA PRO A 102 7.30 20.02 -0.76
C PRO A 102 7.41 18.49 -0.73
N PHE A 103 6.34 17.80 -0.30
CA PHE A 103 6.26 16.34 -0.27
C PHE A 103 5.45 15.74 -1.43
N TYR A 104 5.09 16.54 -2.45
CA TYR A 104 4.25 16.11 -3.56
C TYR A 104 4.88 14.95 -4.34
N GLU A 105 4.03 13.98 -4.70
CA GLU A 105 4.34 12.94 -5.68
C GLU A 105 3.11 12.73 -6.58
N ASP A 106 3.31 12.52 -7.88
CA ASP A 106 2.24 12.12 -8.80
C ASP A 106 1.85 10.65 -8.59
N ILE A 107 1.02 10.43 -7.57
CA ILE A 107 0.59 9.11 -7.14
C ILE A 107 -0.94 8.99 -7.03
N SER A 108 -1.45 7.77 -7.12
CA SER A 108 -2.87 7.48 -6.90
C SER A 108 -3.10 6.31 -5.94
N PHE A 109 -4.22 6.35 -5.22
CA PHE A 109 -4.72 5.25 -4.41
C PHE A 109 -6.12 4.85 -4.87
N ARG A 110 -6.34 3.55 -5.08
CA ARG A 110 -7.67 2.99 -5.34
C ARG A 110 -7.91 1.75 -4.50
N TYR A 111 -9.13 1.63 -3.98
CA TYR A 111 -9.62 0.38 -3.41
C TYR A 111 -10.65 -0.23 -4.37
N ILE A 112 -10.48 -1.49 -4.73
CA ILE A 112 -11.37 -2.20 -5.67
C ILE A 112 -11.92 -3.47 -5.04
N SER A 113 -13.15 -3.82 -5.44
CA SER A 113 -13.72 -5.14 -5.17
C SER A 113 -13.02 -6.21 -6.02
N PRO A 114 -12.91 -7.46 -5.55
CA PRO A 114 -12.33 -8.56 -6.32
C PRO A 114 -12.99 -8.79 -7.69
N GLU A 115 -14.28 -8.45 -7.82
CA GLU A 115 -15.00 -8.53 -9.09
C GLU A 115 -14.43 -7.60 -10.17
N ARG A 116 -13.69 -6.58 -9.76
CA ARG A 116 -13.09 -5.53 -10.61
C ARG A 116 -11.58 -5.68 -10.78
N ILE A 117 -11.00 -6.84 -10.43
CA ILE A 117 -9.57 -7.09 -10.69
C ILE A 117 -9.29 -6.88 -12.19
N PRO A 118 -8.42 -5.92 -12.55
CA PRO A 118 -8.09 -5.63 -13.93
C PRO A 118 -7.25 -6.75 -14.54
N SER A 119 -7.25 -6.85 -15.88
CA SER A 119 -6.28 -7.70 -16.58
C SER A 119 -4.87 -7.13 -16.41
N THR A 120 -3.85 -8.00 -16.36
CA THR A 120 -2.44 -7.58 -16.36
C THR A 120 -2.07 -6.76 -17.60
N ARG A 121 -2.82 -6.87 -18.70
CA ARG A 121 -2.62 -6.08 -19.93
C ARG A 121 -3.24 -4.67 -19.88
N ALA A 122 -4.03 -4.37 -18.86
CA ALA A 122 -4.70 -3.08 -18.73
C ALA A 122 -3.80 -2.00 -18.09
N PHE A 123 -2.64 -2.41 -17.54
CA PHE A 123 -1.70 -1.49 -16.92
C PHE A 123 -0.80 -0.84 -17.97
N SER A 124 -0.60 0.48 -17.84
CA SER A 124 0.34 1.22 -18.68
C SER A 124 1.78 0.91 -18.23
N PRO A 125 2.71 0.67 -19.17
CA PRO A 125 4.13 0.56 -18.83
C PRO A 125 4.73 1.89 -18.36
N GLU A 126 4.06 3.02 -18.62
CA GLU A 126 4.54 4.36 -18.23
C GLU A 126 4.37 4.66 -16.73
N ARG A 127 3.52 3.90 -16.02
CA ARG A 127 3.23 4.11 -14.61
C ARG A 127 3.43 2.81 -13.82
N SER A 128 4.34 2.84 -12.87
CA SER A 128 4.56 1.72 -11.95
C SER A 128 3.33 1.50 -11.07
N THR A 129 2.74 0.29 -11.14
CA THR A 129 1.52 -0.04 -10.39
C THR A 129 1.80 -1.14 -9.37
N LEU A 130 1.47 -0.91 -8.10
CA LEU A 130 1.46 -1.90 -7.05
C LEU A 130 0.01 -2.33 -6.77
N ILE A 131 -0.29 -3.62 -6.92
CA ILE A 131 -1.56 -4.21 -6.50
C ILE A 131 -1.37 -5.08 -5.24
N ILE A 132 -2.20 -4.86 -4.23
CA ILE A 132 -2.24 -5.65 -3.00
C ILE A 132 -3.54 -6.45 -2.99
N PHE A 133 -3.44 -7.78 -2.98
CA PHE A 133 -4.58 -8.67 -2.79
C PHE A 133 -4.71 -9.02 -1.31
N GLU A 134 -5.80 -8.57 -0.68
CA GLU A 134 -6.01 -8.70 0.75
C GLU A 134 -7.14 -9.67 1.09
N ASP A 135 -6.84 -10.63 1.96
CA ASP A 135 -7.80 -11.61 2.48
C ASP A 135 -8.55 -12.36 1.37
N LEU A 136 -7.90 -12.53 0.23
CA LEU A 136 -8.48 -13.20 -0.94
C LEU A 136 -8.08 -14.67 -1.04
N CYS A 137 -7.31 -15.25 -0.13
CA CYS A 137 -6.85 -16.65 -0.26
C CYS A 137 -7.99 -17.67 -0.43
N LEU A 138 -9.18 -17.37 0.09
CA LEU A 138 -10.36 -18.24 0.02
C LEU A 138 -11.43 -17.69 -0.95
N ALA A 139 -11.10 -16.68 -1.76
CA ALA A 139 -12.03 -16.15 -2.75
C ALA A 139 -12.39 -17.23 -3.80
N PRO A 140 -13.56 -17.15 -4.46
CA PRO A 140 -14.01 -18.14 -5.44
C PRO A 140 -12.99 -18.38 -6.56
N LYS A 141 -13.02 -19.57 -7.17
CA LYS A 141 -12.05 -20.01 -8.21
C LYS A 141 -11.88 -18.99 -9.35
N HIS A 142 -12.96 -18.35 -9.78
CA HIS A 142 -12.87 -17.36 -10.87
C HIS A 142 -12.08 -16.11 -10.46
N ILE A 143 -12.13 -15.70 -9.19
CA ILE A 143 -11.28 -14.63 -8.63
C ILE A 143 -9.84 -15.10 -8.51
N GLN A 144 -9.59 -16.30 -7.97
CA GLN A 144 -8.23 -16.87 -7.88
C GLN A 144 -7.55 -16.92 -9.25
N ASN A 145 -8.29 -17.32 -10.29
CA ASN A 145 -7.78 -17.38 -11.66
C ASN A 145 -7.39 -16.01 -12.23
N ARG A 146 -7.99 -14.92 -11.75
CA ARG A 146 -7.57 -13.56 -12.11
C ARG A 146 -6.32 -13.14 -11.34
N ILE A 147 -6.26 -13.44 -10.04
CA ILE A 147 -5.10 -13.18 -9.19
C ILE A 147 -3.86 -13.92 -9.70
N SER A 148 -3.99 -15.20 -10.06
CA SER A 148 -2.87 -16.03 -10.51
C SER A 148 -2.16 -15.49 -11.76
N GLN A 149 -2.86 -14.72 -12.60
CA GLN A 149 -2.26 -14.06 -13.77
C GLN A 149 -1.17 -13.06 -13.37
N PHE A 150 -1.28 -12.42 -12.21
CA PHE A 150 -0.27 -11.48 -11.71
C PHE A 150 1.02 -12.17 -11.26
N PHE A 151 0.94 -13.44 -10.84
CA PHE A 151 2.11 -14.23 -10.47
C PHE A 151 2.72 -14.98 -11.67
N GLY A 152 1.90 -15.29 -12.70
CA GLY A 152 2.33 -16.06 -13.86
C GLY A 152 2.88 -15.20 -15.02
N ASN A 153 2.34 -13.98 -15.21
CA ASN A 153 2.65 -13.14 -16.36
C ASN A 153 3.76 -12.09 -16.10
N GLY A 154 4.37 -12.08 -14.92
CA GLY A 154 5.41 -11.11 -14.51
C GLY A 154 6.81 -11.39 -15.06
N ARG A 155 6.95 -12.16 -16.14
CA ARG A 155 8.21 -12.41 -16.84
C ARG A 155 8.23 -11.69 -18.18
N HIS A 156 8.32 -10.37 -18.19
CA HIS A 156 8.59 -9.59 -19.41
C HIS A 156 9.50 -8.43 -19.10
#